data_AF-A0A538BMC4-F1
#
_entry.id   AF-A0A538BMC4-F1
#
_cell.length_a   1.000
_cell.length_b   1.000
_cell.length_c   1.000
_cell.angle_alpha   90.00
_cell.angle_beta   90.00
_cell.angle_gamma   90.00
#
_symmetry.space_group_name_H-M   'P 1'
#
loop_
_entity.id
_entity.type
_entity.pdbx_description
1 polymer ?
#
loop_
_entity_poly.entity_id
_entity_poly.type
_entity_poly.pdbx_seq_one_letter_code
_entity_poly.pdbx_strand_id
1 'polypeptide(L)'
;MEQQRAARAHLHQRSRLALGYGNAGLGNAVDGRRVPGTYAYHCSIHPFMHGKVRVPIKVSPASGSTSTVFTITLASTSQTGYSFDVQKKVQPSGPWTFWKTGVTSLSVTFHHTSAGSWRFRSRLHKNGSTATSGWSPTKMVTIS
;
A
#
# COMPACT_ATOMS: atom_id res chain seq x y z
N MET A 1 -13.97 52.01 -7.95
CA MET A 1 -13.12 51.31 -8.93
C MET A 1 -11.83 50.78 -8.29
N GLU A 2 -11.89 50.22 -7.08
CA GLU A 2 -10.69 49.70 -6.38
C GLU A 2 -11.00 48.53 -5.44
N GLN A 3 -12.15 47.87 -5.64
CA GLN A 3 -12.51 46.64 -4.91
C GLN A 3 -12.74 45.44 -5.82
N GLN A 4 -12.52 45.59 -7.14
CA GLN A 4 -12.60 44.49 -8.11
C GLN A 4 -11.25 44.10 -8.73
N ARG A 5 -10.14 44.70 -8.29
CA ARG A 5 -8.77 44.27 -8.66
C ARG A 5 -8.05 43.42 -7.61
N ALA A 6 -8.62 43.24 -6.42
CA ALA A 6 -8.09 42.33 -5.40
C ALA A 6 -8.58 40.87 -5.54
N ALA A 7 -9.61 40.62 -6.35
CA ALA A 7 -10.22 39.30 -6.51
C ALA A 7 -9.56 38.41 -7.60
N ARG A 8 -8.48 38.86 -8.24
CA ARG A 8 -7.86 38.14 -9.38
C ARG A 8 -6.37 37.84 -9.23
N ALA A 9 -5.85 37.87 -8.00
CA ALA A 9 -4.46 37.50 -7.68
C ALA A 9 -4.33 36.40 -6.60
N HIS A 10 -5.44 35.80 -6.14
CA HIS A 10 -5.45 34.78 -5.09
C HIS A 10 -5.85 33.37 -5.57
N LEU A 11 -5.64 33.06 -6.86
CA LEU A 11 -5.87 31.71 -7.41
C LEU A 11 -4.58 30.94 -7.73
N HIS A 12 -3.41 31.50 -7.42
CA HIS A 12 -2.13 30.83 -7.66
C HIS A 12 -1.18 30.96 -6.46
N GLN A 13 -1.56 30.36 -5.33
CA GLN A 13 -0.58 30.06 -4.29
C GLN A 13 -0.89 28.72 -3.63
N ARG A 14 -0.49 27.66 -4.34
CA ARG A 14 0.15 26.45 -3.80
C ARG A 14 0.04 26.27 -2.28
N SER A 15 -1.15 25.94 -1.76
CA SER A 15 -1.27 25.34 -0.44
C SER A 15 -1.04 23.82 -0.55
N ARG A 16 0.15 23.47 -1.04
CA ARG A 16 0.79 22.18 -0.73
C ARG A 16 1.32 22.31 0.69
N LEU A 17 0.49 22.05 1.69
CA LEU A 17 0.93 21.82 3.06
C LEU A 17 -0.23 21.24 3.85
N ALA A 18 -0.20 19.92 4.06
CA ALA A 18 -0.42 19.24 5.34
C ALA A 18 -0.87 17.77 5.18
N LEU A 19 0.01 16.86 4.75
CA LEU A 19 -0.05 15.46 5.19
C LEU A 19 1.39 14.92 5.31
N GLY A 20 2.00 15.23 6.46
CA GLY A 20 3.10 14.49 7.10
C GLY A 20 4.28 14.04 6.24
N TYR A 21 5.32 14.88 6.18
CA TYR A 21 6.69 14.40 6.11
C TYR A 21 7.00 13.58 7.37
N GLY A 22 6.94 12.25 7.25
CA GLY A 22 7.41 11.30 8.26
C GLY A 22 8.46 10.40 7.62
N ASN A 23 9.64 10.37 8.22
CA ASN A 23 10.91 9.76 7.83
C ASN A 23 10.86 8.39 7.11
N ALA A 24 10.42 8.40 5.86
CA ALA A 24 10.78 7.52 4.76
C ALA A 24 10.23 8.24 3.53
N GLY A 25 11.05 8.58 2.54
CA GLY A 25 10.67 9.43 1.38
C GLY A 25 9.60 8.83 0.44
N LEU A 26 8.42 8.52 0.97
CA LEU A 26 7.26 7.87 0.35
C LEU A 26 6.05 8.82 0.27
N GLY A 27 6.17 10.04 0.81
CA GLY A 27 5.07 11.01 0.99
C GLY A 27 4.40 11.54 -0.28
N ASN A 28 4.79 11.07 -1.48
CA ASN A 28 4.16 11.42 -2.76
C ASN A 28 3.48 10.22 -3.45
N ALA A 29 3.39 9.05 -2.81
CA ALA A 29 2.79 7.85 -3.42
C ALA A 29 1.25 7.72 -3.21
N VAL A 30 0.63 8.62 -2.44
CA VAL A 30 -0.76 8.51 -1.98
C VAL A 30 -1.69 9.57 -2.59
N ASP A 31 -1.61 9.76 -3.90
CA ASP A 31 -2.59 10.56 -4.67
C ASP A 31 -3.85 9.72 -4.97
N GLY A 32 -4.74 9.55 -3.98
CA GLY A 32 -6.04 8.84 -4.13
C GLY A 32 -5.95 7.33 -4.43
N ARG A 33 -4.74 6.76 -4.34
CA ARG A 33 -4.40 5.47 -4.94
C ARG A 33 -4.28 4.36 -3.91
N ARG A 34 -4.92 3.22 -4.16
CA ARG A 34 -4.84 2.02 -3.29
C ARG A 34 -3.50 1.34 -3.48
N VAL A 35 -2.51 1.74 -2.69
CA VAL A 35 -1.17 1.16 -2.58
C VAL A 35 -1.08 0.44 -1.22
N PRO A 36 -0.70 -0.85 -1.16
CA PRO A 36 -0.82 -1.62 0.05
C PRO A 36 0.29 -1.25 1.02
N GLY A 37 -0.10 -0.99 2.27
CA GLY A 37 0.85 -0.63 3.31
C GLY A 37 0.19 0.00 4.51
N THR A 38 1.01 0.41 5.46
CA THR A 38 0.62 1.26 6.58
C THR A 38 1.43 2.56 6.52
N TYR A 39 0.72 3.69 6.55
CA TYR A 39 1.28 5.03 6.40
C TYR A 39 0.88 5.86 7.61
N ALA A 40 1.86 6.44 8.31
CA ALA A 40 1.58 7.37 9.39
C ALA A 40 1.15 8.72 8.79
N TYR A 41 0.19 9.39 9.43
CA TYR A 41 -0.16 10.76 9.11
C TYR A 41 -0.11 11.62 10.37
N HIS A 42 0.16 12.91 10.16
CA HIS A 42 0.17 13.95 11.18
C HIS A 42 -0.36 15.24 10.55
N CYS A 43 -1.28 15.92 11.22
CA CYS A 43 -1.78 17.22 10.80
C CYS A 43 -0.79 18.31 11.23
N SER A 44 -0.32 19.13 10.29
CA SER A 44 0.70 20.14 10.61
C SER A 44 0.21 21.27 11.51
N ILE A 45 -1.09 21.58 11.50
CA ILE A 45 -1.69 22.67 12.28
C ILE A 45 -2.32 22.19 13.60
N HIS A 46 -2.52 20.88 13.75
CA HIS A 46 -3.03 20.26 14.98
C HIS A 46 -2.03 19.18 15.42
N PRO A 47 -1.00 19.53 16.22
CA PRO A 47 0.08 18.61 16.56
C PRO A 47 -0.37 17.30 17.22
N PHE A 48 -1.51 17.34 17.91
CA PHE A 48 -2.09 16.16 18.57
C PHE A 48 -2.85 15.23 17.61
N MET A 49 -3.13 15.66 16.37
CA MET A 49 -3.86 14.87 15.39
C MET A 49 -2.90 14.05 14.53
N HIS A 50 -2.74 12.79 14.91
CA HIS A 50 -1.94 11.81 14.20
C HIS A 50 -2.67 10.46 14.11
N GLY A 51 -2.23 9.62 13.17
CA GLY A 51 -2.77 8.28 13.06
C GLY A 51 -2.10 7.47 11.97
N LYS A 52 -2.74 6.35 11.60
CA LYS A 52 -2.24 5.43 10.58
C LYS A 52 -3.33 5.11 9.56
N VAL A 53 -3.02 5.32 8.29
CA VAL A 53 -3.81 4.80 7.17
C VAL A 53 -3.31 3.40 6.85
N ARG A 54 -4.21 2.42 6.85
CA ARG A 54 -3.89 1.02 6.56
C ARG A 54 -4.62 0.58 5.30
N VAL A 55 -3.87 0.26 4.25
CA VAL A 55 -4.42 -0.12 2.95
C VAL A 55 -4.12 -1.60 2.71
N PRO A 56 -5.14 -2.47 2.63
CA PRO A 56 -4.95 -3.90 2.39
C PRO A 56 -4.67 -4.21 0.92
N ILE A 57 -4.05 -5.37 0.68
CA ILE A 57 -4.09 -6.04 -0.63
C ILE A 57 -5.49 -6.61 -0.91
N LYS A 58 -5.75 -7.03 -2.16
CA LYS A 58 -6.93 -7.86 -2.50
C LYS A 58 -6.50 -9.26 -2.92
N VAL A 59 -7.38 -10.23 -2.69
CA VAL A 59 -7.21 -11.63 -3.11
C VAL A 59 -8.47 -12.07 -3.85
N SER A 60 -8.33 -12.79 -4.95
CA SER A 60 -9.45 -13.33 -5.72
C SER A 60 -9.06 -14.61 -6.48
N PRO A 61 -9.80 -15.72 -6.33
CA PRO A 61 -10.82 -15.93 -5.31
C PRO A 61 -10.20 -15.92 -3.89
N ALA A 62 -11.02 -15.90 -2.84
CA ALA A 62 -10.53 -16.04 -1.46
C ALA A 62 -10.43 -17.51 -1.01
N SER A 63 -11.11 -18.41 -1.72
CA SER A 63 -11.09 -19.85 -1.51
C SER A 63 -11.13 -20.61 -2.84
N GLY A 64 -10.63 -21.84 -2.85
CA GLY A 64 -10.61 -22.69 -4.03
C GLY A 64 -9.95 -24.03 -3.76
N SER A 65 -9.83 -24.85 -4.80
CA SER A 65 -9.15 -26.14 -4.76
C SER A 65 -7.65 -26.03 -5.02
N THR A 66 -6.95 -27.16 -4.96
CA THR A 66 -5.53 -27.30 -5.35
C THR A 66 -5.25 -27.00 -6.83
N SER A 67 -6.29 -26.91 -7.69
CA SER A 67 -6.19 -26.47 -9.08
C SER A 67 -6.48 -24.97 -9.26
N THR A 68 -6.89 -24.26 -8.20
CA THR A 68 -7.24 -22.85 -8.28
C THR A 68 -5.99 -21.97 -8.29
N VAL A 69 -5.94 -21.05 -9.24
CA VAL A 69 -4.95 -19.97 -9.25
C VAL A 69 -5.56 -18.73 -8.60
N PHE A 70 -4.94 -18.27 -7.53
CA PHE A 70 -5.37 -17.11 -6.77
C PHE A 70 -4.62 -15.85 -7.24
N THR A 71 -5.35 -14.80 -7.55
CA THR A 71 -4.79 -13.50 -7.90
C THR A 71 -4.68 -12.62 -6.66
N ILE A 72 -3.47 -12.17 -6.35
CA ILE A 72 -3.19 -11.23 -5.27
C ILE A 72 -2.92 -9.87 -5.90
N THR A 73 -3.89 -8.96 -5.82
CA THR A 73 -3.76 -7.59 -6.32
C THR A 73 -3.04 -6.73 -5.29
N LEU A 74 -1.90 -6.19 -5.69
CA LEU A 74 -1.05 -5.33 -4.88
C LEU A 74 -1.54 -3.88 -5.00
N ALA A 75 -1.65 -3.36 -6.21
CA ALA A 75 -2.08 -1.98 -6.45
C ALA A 75 -3.06 -1.89 -7.63
N SER A 76 -3.73 -0.74 -7.73
CA SER A 76 -4.67 -0.45 -8.84
C SER A 76 -4.00 0.15 -10.07
N THR A 77 -2.75 0.60 -9.94
CA THR A 77 -2.08 1.44 -10.95
C THR A 77 -0.56 1.35 -10.73
N SER A 78 0.29 1.55 -11.76
CA SER A 78 1.77 1.34 -11.74
C SER A 78 2.63 2.41 -11.05
N GLN A 79 3.40 2.03 -10.03
CA GLN A 79 4.12 2.96 -9.15
C GLN A 79 5.56 3.22 -9.62
N THR A 80 5.77 4.18 -10.53
CA THR A 80 7.13 4.54 -11.01
C THR A 80 8.07 4.90 -9.86
N GLY A 81 9.26 4.30 -9.83
CA GLY A 81 10.27 4.51 -8.78
C GLY A 81 10.03 3.70 -7.50
N TYR A 82 8.99 2.87 -7.46
CA TYR A 82 8.70 1.98 -6.35
C TYR A 82 8.45 0.56 -6.82
N SER A 83 8.47 -0.36 -5.86
CA SER A 83 8.14 -1.77 -6.01
C SER A 83 7.39 -2.25 -4.78
N PHE A 84 6.90 -3.48 -4.84
CA PHE A 84 6.18 -4.13 -3.76
C PHE A 84 6.97 -5.32 -3.22
N ASP A 85 7.08 -5.37 -1.89
CA ASP A 85 7.43 -6.61 -1.20
C ASP A 85 6.14 -7.32 -0.77
N VAL A 86 6.11 -8.63 -0.90
CA VAL A 86 5.00 -9.49 -0.51
C VAL A 86 5.52 -10.56 0.42
N GLN A 87 4.94 -10.62 1.61
CA GLN A 87 5.17 -11.71 2.55
C GLN A 87 3.97 -12.65 2.57
N LYS A 88 4.27 -13.92 2.78
CA LYS A 88 3.25 -14.93 3.05
C LYS A 88 3.58 -15.74 4.30
N LYS A 89 2.57 -16.40 4.85
CA LYS A 89 2.74 -17.44 5.88
C LYS A 89 1.61 -18.45 5.83
N VAL A 90 1.88 -19.65 6.35
CA VAL A 90 0.85 -20.65 6.64
C VAL A 90 0.04 -20.20 7.87
N GLN A 91 -1.25 -20.54 7.88
CA GLN A 91 -2.19 -20.30 8.99
C GLN A 91 -2.61 -21.66 9.60
N PRO A 92 -2.85 -21.77 10.92
CA PRO A 92 -2.80 -20.71 11.93
C PRO A 92 -1.39 -20.33 12.40
N SER A 93 -0.43 -21.25 12.27
CA SER A 93 0.94 -21.10 12.76
C SER A 93 1.93 -21.14 11.58
N GLY A 94 2.87 -20.20 11.57
CA GLY A 94 3.91 -20.10 10.55
C GLY A 94 4.60 -18.74 10.60
N PRO A 95 5.93 -18.67 10.40
CA PRO A 95 6.64 -17.41 10.33
C PRO A 95 6.26 -16.66 9.04
N TRP A 96 6.30 -15.33 9.09
CA TRP A 96 6.24 -14.52 7.87
C TRP A 96 7.54 -14.69 7.09
N THR A 97 7.43 -15.09 5.82
CA THR A 97 8.57 -15.17 4.91
C THR A 97 8.36 -14.22 3.74
N PHE A 98 9.46 -13.64 3.23
CA PHE A 98 9.43 -12.92 1.97
C PHE A 98 9.15 -13.91 0.86
N TRP A 99 8.00 -13.74 0.19
CA TRP A 99 7.62 -14.59 -0.92
C TRP A 99 8.00 -13.98 -2.26
N LYS A 100 7.83 -12.67 -2.39
CA LYS A 100 8.24 -11.89 -3.56
C LYS A 100 8.75 -10.53 -3.09
N THR A 101 9.80 -10.03 -3.71
CA THR A 101 10.38 -8.71 -3.45
C THR A 101 10.60 -7.99 -4.78
N GLY A 102 10.66 -6.65 -4.76
CA GLY A 102 10.92 -5.87 -5.98
C GLY A 102 9.84 -5.99 -7.07
N VAL A 103 8.60 -6.36 -6.70
CA VAL A 103 7.52 -6.55 -7.69
C VAL A 103 7.06 -5.19 -8.23
N THR A 104 7.10 -5.01 -9.55
CA THR A 104 6.59 -3.79 -10.22
C THR A 104 5.21 -3.99 -10.85
N SER A 105 4.82 -5.24 -11.11
CA SER A 105 3.47 -5.60 -11.56
C SER A 105 2.41 -5.30 -10.50
N LEU A 106 1.18 -5.04 -10.96
CA LEU A 106 0.04 -4.70 -10.09
C LEU A 106 -0.53 -5.90 -9.32
N SER A 107 -0.18 -7.10 -9.75
CA SER A 107 -0.65 -8.35 -9.14
C SER A 107 0.40 -9.44 -9.25
N VAL A 108 0.25 -10.45 -8.39
CA VAL A 108 1.00 -11.70 -8.43
C VAL A 108 0.02 -12.86 -8.31
N THR A 109 0.33 -13.99 -8.92
CA THR A 109 -0.47 -15.21 -8.81
C THR A 109 0.09 -16.15 -7.74
N PHE A 110 -0.80 -16.83 -7.04
CA PHE A 110 -0.50 -17.86 -6.05
C PHE A 110 -1.21 -19.14 -6.45
N HIS A 111 -0.45 -20.23 -6.57
CA HIS A 111 -0.96 -21.57 -6.79
C HIS A 111 -0.24 -22.52 -5.83
N HIS A 112 -0.97 -23.47 -5.27
CA HIS A 112 -0.42 -24.44 -4.34
C HIS A 112 -1.22 -25.76 -4.42
N THR A 113 -0.50 -26.87 -4.41
CA THR A 113 -1.05 -28.21 -4.68
C THR A 113 -1.54 -28.94 -3.43
N SER A 114 -1.35 -28.35 -2.24
CA SER A 114 -1.81 -28.90 -0.97
C SER A 114 -2.88 -28.02 -0.36
N ALA A 115 -3.87 -28.65 0.28
CA ALA A 115 -4.86 -27.95 1.08
C ALA A 115 -4.19 -27.17 2.23
N GLY A 116 -4.81 -26.07 2.62
CA GLY A 116 -4.29 -25.20 3.68
C GLY A 116 -4.68 -23.74 3.51
N SER A 117 -4.46 -22.96 4.56
CA SER A 117 -4.74 -21.52 4.55
C SER A 117 -3.44 -20.70 4.57
N TRP A 118 -3.39 -19.67 3.74
CA TRP A 118 -2.23 -18.81 3.55
C TRP A 118 -2.62 -17.37 3.81
N ARG A 119 -1.84 -16.66 4.63
CA ARG A 119 -1.97 -15.21 4.80
C ARG A 119 -0.93 -14.47 3.99
N PHE A 120 -1.33 -13.33 3.45
CA PHE A 120 -0.51 -12.44 2.64
C PHE A 120 -0.57 -11.03 3.19
N ARG A 121 0.56 -10.31 3.08
CA ARG A 121 0.65 -8.86 3.30
C ARG A 121 1.68 -8.28 2.35
N SER A 122 1.57 -6.99 2.09
CA SER A 122 2.49 -6.28 1.21
C SER A 122 2.87 -4.92 1.78
N ARG A 123 3.98 -4.37 1.33
CA ARG A 123 4.42 -3.00 1.60
C ARG A 123 4.98 -2.40 0.33
N LEU A 124 4.92 -1.07 0.24
CA LEU A 124 5.63 -0.30 -0.78
C LEU A 124 7.11 -0.18 -0.42
N HIS A 125 7.97 -0.31 -1.41
CA HIS A 125 9.42 -0.17 -1.31
C HIS A 125 9.90 0.85 -2.33
N LYS A 126 10.70 1.84 -1.91
CA LYS A 126 11.35 2.78 -2.82
C LYS A 126 12.56 2.13 -3.48
N ASN A 127 12.61 2.14 -4.80
CA ASN A 127 13.71 1.52 -5.55
C ASN A 127 15.03 2.23 -5.25
N GLY A 128 16.12 1.47 -5.15
CA GLY A 128 17.45 2.00 -4.82
C GLY A 128 17.59 2.54 -3.39
N SER A 129 16.64 2.27 -2.50
CA SER A 129 16.64 2.70 -1.10
C SER A 129 16.20 1.54 -0.20
N THR A 130 16.47 1.62 1.11
CA THR A 130 15.87 0.71 2.11
C THR A 130 14.52 1.22 2.64
N ALA A 131 14.07 2.39 2.18
CA ALA A 131 12.83 3.01 2.61
C ALA A 131 11.60 2.20 2.19
N THR A 132 10.78 1.81 3.17
CA THR A 132 9.57 1.03 2.98
C THR A 132 8.41 1.59 3.78
N SER A 133 7.18 1.34 3.32
CA SER A 133 6.00 1.57 4.16
C SER A 133 5.94 0.51 5.26
N GLY A 134 5.06 0.72 6.25
CA GLY A 134 4.65 -0.39 7.10
C GLY A 134 3.94 -1.47 6.27
N TRP A 135 3.86 -2.69 6.81
CA TRP A 135 3.10 -3.78 6.20
C TRP A 135 1.59 -3.47 6.17
N SER A 136 0.91 -3.90 5.11
CA SER A 136 -0.54 -3.84 5.00
C SER A 136 -1.25 -4.78 5.99
N PRO A 137 -2.55 -4.56 6.28
CA PRO A 137 -3.40 -5.58 6.87
C PRO A 137 -3.38 -6.87 6.05
N THR A 138 -3.43 -8.01 6.74
CA THR A 138 -3.29 -9.31 6.11
C THR A 138 -4.57 -9.74 5.39
N LYS A 139 -4.45 -10.39 4.23
CA LYS A 139 -5.53 -11.12 3.57
C LYS A 139 -5.24 -12.62 3.56
N MET A 140 -6.29 -13.43 3.46
CA MET A 140 -6.19 -14.89 3.53
C MET A 140 -6.73 -15.52 2.25
N VAL A 141 -6.07 -16.60 1.83
CA VAL A 141 -6.55 -17.55 0.83
C VAL A 141 -6.70 -18.91 1.51
N THR A 142 -7.78 -19.62 1.23
CA THR A 142 -8.03 -20.98 1.72
C THR A 142 -8.08 -21.97 0.56
N ILE A 143 -7.32 -23.05 0.68
CA ILE A 143 -7.27 -24.15 -0.28
C ILE A 143 -7.88 -25.38 0.38
N SER A 144 -8.92 -25.94 -0.24
CA SER A 144 -9.66 -27.12 0.25
C SER A 144 -9.81 -28.17 -0.83
#